data_AF-A0A0F9H1A9-F1
#
_entry.id   AF-A0A0F9H1A9-F1
#
_cell.length_a   1.000
_cell.length_b   1.000
_cell.length_c   1.000
_cell.angle_alpha   90.00
_cell.angle_beta   90.00
_cell.angle_gamma   90.00
#
_symmetry.space_group_name_H-M   'P 1'
#
loop_
_entity.id
_entity.type
_entity.pdbx_description
1 polymer ?
#
loop_
_entity_poly.entity_id
_entity_poly.type
_entity_poly.pdbx_seq_one_letter_code
_entity_poly.pdbx_strand_id
1 'polypeptide(L)' 'MSASGAEITQTEEPQKVKVNLLGLSAEKLSLFFADIGEKPFRAIQVLKWIHQMGVDDFD' A
#
# COMPACT_ATOMS: atom_id res chain seq x y z
N MET A 1 14.26 7.61 43.93
CA MET A 1 15.05 7.08 42.79
C MET A 1 14.08 6.61 41.74
N SER A 2 14.01 7.36 40.64
CA SER A 2 13.16 7.10 39.48
C SER A 2 13.63 5.87 38.73
N ALA A 3 12.69 5.04 38.30
CA ALA A 3 12.80 4.30 37.04
C ALA A 3 11.38 4.10 36.53
N SER A 4 10.96 5.06 35.72
CA SER A 4 9.79 5.01 34.86
C SER A 4 9.88 3.76 33.99
N GLY A 5 9.03 2.77 34.26
CA GLY A 5 8.80 1.67 33.33
C GLY A 5 8.03 2.25 32.15
N ALA A 6 8.75 2.57 31.07
CA ALA A 6 8.16 3.07 29.85
C ALA A 6 7.18 2.02 29.30
N GLU A 7 5.91 2.43 29.28
CA GLU A 7 4.77 1.78 28.67
C GLU A 7 5.03 1.64 27.17
N ILE A 8 5.39 0.44 26.72
CA ILE A 8 5.39 0.10 25.29
C ILE A 8 3.97 -0.29 24.90
N THR A 9 3.13 0.72 24.66
CA THR A 9 1.86 0.53 23.96
C THR A 9 2.18 0.29 22.48
N GLN A 10 2.32 -0.98 22.12
CA GLN A 10 2.35 -1.42 20.73
C GLN A 10 0.94 -1.18 20.15
N THR A 11 0.78 -0.09 19.40
CA THR A 11 -0.42 0.17 18.61
C THR A 11 -0.52 -0.89 17.52
N GLU A 12 -1.23 -1.99 17.80
CA GLU A 12 -1.65 -2.96 16.79
C GLU A 12 -2.77 -2.33 15.94
N GLU A 13 -2.38 -1.55 14.94
CA GLU A 13 -3.30 -1.24 13.84
C GLU A 13 -3.66 -2.56 13.14
N PRO A 14 -4.96 -2.76 12.78
CA PRO A 14 -5.38 -4.00 12.14
C PRO A 14 -4.54 -4.18 10.89
N GLN A 15 -3.81 -5.28 10.80
CA GLN A 15 -2.99 -5.59 9.63
C GLN A 15 -3.89 -5.60 8.38
N LYS A 16 -3.94 -4.45 7.69
CA LYS A 16 -4.50 -4.35 6.36
C LYS A 16 -3.70 -5.32 5.51
N VAL A 17 -4.35 -6.39 5.07
CA VAL A 17 -3.77 -7.35 4.13
C VAL A 17 -3.22 -6.57 2.95
N LYS A 18 -1.89 -6.46 2.88
CA LYS A 18 -1.21 -5.69 1.84
C LYS A 18 -1.38 -6.45 0.53
N VAL A 19 -2.03 -5.83 -0.45
CA VAL A 19 -2.17 -6.41 -1.79
C VAL A 19 -0.87 -6.18 -2.54
N ASN A 20 -0.25 -7.26 -3.04
CA ASN A 20 0.96 -7.15 -3.86
C ASN A 20 0.59 -6.63 -5.25
N LEU A 21 0.93 -5.36 -5.54
CA LEU A 21 0.64 -4.69 -6.81
C LEU A 21 1.61 -5.08 -7.93
N LEU A 22 2.80 -5.61 -7.62
CA LEU A 22 3.84 -5.98 -8.59
C LEU A 22 3.43 -7.18 -9.46
N GLY A 23 2.52 -8.02 -8.97
CA GLY A 23 2.01 -9.20 -9.69
C GLY A 23 0.66 -8.99 -10.38
N LEU A 24 0.07 -7.80 -10.29
CA LEU A 24 -1.24 -7.51 -10.88
C LEU A 24 -1.09 -7.03 -12.33
N SER A 25 -1.90 -7.59 -13.23
CA SER A 25 -2.07 -7.03 -14.57
C SER A 25 -2.75 -5.66 -14.50
N ALA A 26 -2.60 -4.85 -15.55
CA ALA A 26 -3.21 -3.52 -15.65
C ALA A 26 -4.72 -3.52 -15.32
N GLU A 27 -5.44 -4.55 -15.75
CA GLU A 27 -6.87 -4.74 -15.49
C GLU A 27 -7.15 -5.00 -14.01
N LYS A 28 -6.40 -5.90 -13.37
CA LYS A 28 -6.56 -6.21 -11.94
C LYS A 28 -6.22 -5.01 -11.06
N LEU A 29 -5.17 -4.26 -11.43
CA LEU A 29 -4.82 -3.03 -10.75
C LEU A 29 -5.95 -2.00 -10.90
N SER A 30 -6.47 -1.81 -12.12
CA SER A 30 -7.58 -0.88 -12.34
C SER A 30 -8.84 -1.27 -11.56
N LEU A 31 -9.17 -2.55 -11.48
CA LEU A 31 -10.27 -3.07 -10.67
C LEU A 31 -10.02 -2.86 -9.17
N PHE A 32 -8.79 -3.08 -8.69
CA PHE A 32 -8.42 -2.83 -7.30
C PHE A 32 -8.57 -1.35 -6.94
N PHE A 33 -8.09 -0.44 -7.80
CA PHE A 33 -8.30 0.99 -7.60
C PHE A 33 -9.78 1.38 -7.72
N ALA A 34 -10.56 0.75 -8.59
CA ALA A 34 -12.00 0.99 -8.68
C ALA A 34 -12.77 0.52 -7.43
N ASP A 35 -12.36 -0.60 -6.83
CA ASP A 35 -12.96 -1.18 -5.62
C ASP A 35 -12.77 -0.28 -4.39
N ILE A 36 -11.63 0.41 -4.31
CA ILE A 36 -11.36 1.42 -3.28
C ILE A 36 -11.99 2.79 -3.58
N GLY A 37 -12.69 2.95 -4.70
CA GLY A 37 -13.33 4.21 -5.12
C GLY A 37 -12.39 5.22 -5.80
N GLU A 38 -11.19 4.78 -6.18
CA GLU A 38 -10.21 5.59 -6.91
C GLU A 38 -10.45 5.54 -8.42
N LYS A 39 -9.98 6.58 -9.11
CA LYS A 39 -10.16 6.69 -10.57
C LYS A 39 -9.22 5.72 -11.30
N PRO A 40 -9.65 5.11 -12.43
CA PRO A 40 -8.87 4.12 -13.16
C PRO A 40 -7.53 4.65 -13.68
N PHE A 41 -7.41 5.97 -13.91
CA PHE A 41 -6.13 6.56 -14.30
C PHE A 41 -5.04 6.42 -13.22
N ARG A 42 -5.41 6.33 -11.93
CA ARG A 42 -4.44 6.14 -10.83
C ARG A 42 -3.77 4.78 -10.93
N ALA A 43 -4.54 3.74 -11.24
CA ALA A 43 -3.97 2.43 -11.53
C ALA A 43 -2.97 2.49 -12.69
N ILE A 44 -3.28 3.21 -13.77
CA ILE A 44 -2.36 3.35 -14.92
C ILE A 44 -1.06 4.09 -14.53
N GLN A 45 -1.16 5.13 -13.68
CA GLN A 45 0.03 5.83 -13.18
C GLN A 45 0.91 4.91 -12.32
N VAL A 46 0.30 4.22 -11.38
CA VAL A 46 1.00 3.26 -10.50
C VAL A 46 1.59 2.11 -11.30
N LEU A 47 0.87 1.60 -12.32
CA LEU A 47 1.38 0.58 -13.22
C LEU A 47 2.64 1.05 -13.95
N LYS A 48 2.64 2.30 -14.46
CA LYS A 48 3.82 2.89 -15.10
C LYS A 48 4.97 3.03 -14.10
N TRP A 49 4.70 3.46 -12.87
CA TRP A 49 5.74 3.60 -11.84
C TRP A 49 6.37 2.25 -11.49
N ILE A 50 5.55 1.22 -11.30
CA ILE A 50 6.00 -0.14 -11.01
C ILE A 50 6.78 -0.74 -12.20
N HIS A 51 6.22 -0.71 -13.41
CA HIS A 51 6.77 -1.45 -14.55
C HIS A 51 7.88 -0.68 -15.29
N GLN A 52 7.80 0.65 -15.38
CA GLN A 52 8.78 1.46 -16.12
C GLN A 52 9.87 2.03 -15.22
N MET A 53 9.52 2.44 -14.00
CA MET A 53 10.50 3.02 -13.06
C MET A 53 10.96 2.03 -12.00
N GLY A 54 10.37 0.83 -11.93
CA GLY A 54 10.73 -0.17 -10.91
C GLY A 54 10.38 0.28 -9.50
N VAL A 55 9.41 1.20 -9.35
CA VAL A 55 9.01 1.72 -8.03
C VAL A 55 8.27 0.62 -7.28
N ASP A 56 8.87 0.20 -6.17
CA ASP A 56 8.31 -0.78 -5.23
C ASP A 56 7.89 -0.15 -3.90
N ASP A 57 8.21 1.13 -3.69
CA ASP A 57 7.89 1.91 -2.49
C ASP A 57 7.05 3.17 -2.82
N PHE A 58 6.01 3.44 -2.01
CA PHE A 58 5.04 4.52 -2.22
C PHE A 58 4.88 5.43 -0.99
N ASP A 59 5.93 5.58 -0.16
CA ASP A 59 5.94 6.48 1.00
C ASP A 59 5.65 7.96 0.62
#